data_AF-A0A094I7D1-F1
#
_entry.id   AF-A0A094I7D1-F1
#
_cell.length_a   1.000
_cell.length_b   1.000
_cell.length_c   1.000
_cell.angle_alpha   90.00
_cell.angle_beta   90.00
_cell.angle_gamma   90.00
#
_symmetry.space_group_name_H-M   'P 1'
#
loop_
_entity.id
_entity.type
_entity.pdbx_description
1 polymer ?
#
loop_
_entity_poly.entity_id
_entity_poly.type
_entity_poly.pdbx_seq_one_letter_code
_entity_poly.pdbx_strand_id
1 'polypeptide(L)'
;MRFITILVPTVLSFAAACSAWAQAGIYMRFITILVPTVLSFAAACSAWAQAANGVIPCLNTTTADLSLFGNTAAANRLPDRKSPKAEGIIKASSRLTRCPTQQSKVVMSFIMNRAMGSKCFKCPTFRAGKCPGNLTTMLAKRRLATETAPLTRKDKQEGDISSVFTSFSGRKAEPLPERFRDLKHRLTVGFEEQIQRSWDNLVEVLKFRTDEVATKRESIIPQIKFSDIQGGTVPSASVDAVRQTGVAVIRGVMPKDVTEKLLSDARQYLSANTFKGFPSNADKKVVYESYWSPSQVKARSHPNMLTTQSWMNQLYTADANQIIDLTVPLSYCDRVQIRPPGDKQFALSPHVDGGGVERWEDRAYNHVYRKIFQGKWQEYDPWDLSGRLDANMNMYNGPGACSVFRTFQGWLGLSRHGPNQGTLVVHPILQPSTAYWMLRPFFKPTQKGSLNGWKFSLDDDDGNVFLHGANPGTAQEHNSDYHPHLLLSETMIPYPTVEPGDTVFWSADSIHGTESENTGNADACVFYIPSVPLTPNNAQYIAQQRDSFLKGVPPPDFPGGAGESEFTDRAKSEDVLGESGRLAMGLSPLKIDGQSVRQEVLAREVNKILGY
;
A
#
# COMPACT_ATOMS: atom_id res chain seq x y z
N MET A 1 -46.09 -9.44 -13.99
CA MET A 1 -47.42 -9.02 -13.52
C MET A 1 -47.68 -9.18 -12.01
N ARG A 2 -46.74 -9.68 -11.19
CA ARG A 2 -46.86 -9.71 -9.70
C ARG A 2 -46.06 -8.62 -8.95
N PHE A 3 -45.38 -7.72 -9.66
CA PHE A 3 -44.62 -6.61 -9.05
C PHE A 3 -45.39 -5.29 -8.94
N ILE A 4 -46.57 -5.18 -9.57
CA ILE A 4 -47.36 -3.93 -9.61
C ILE A 4 -48.30 -3.80 -8.39
N THR A 5 -48.56 -4.90 -7.66
CA THR A 5 -49.54 -4.91 -6.56
C THR A 5 -48.97 -4.43 -5.22
N ILE A 6 -47.65 -4.26 -5.10
CA ILE A 6 -46.99 -3.86 -3.83
C ILE A 6 -46.49 -2.41 -3.88
N LEU A 7 -46.14 -1.85 -5.05
CA LEU A 7 -45.58 -0.49 -5.12
C LEU A 7 -46.63 0.64 -5.07
N VAL A 8 -47.81 0.41 -5.64
CA VAL A 8 -48.84 1.46 -5.75
C VAL A 8 -49.44 1.89 -4.39
N PRO A 9 -49.71 0.97 -3.43
CA PRO A 9 -50.18 1.38 -2.10
C PRO A 9 -49.14 2.17 -1.30
N THR A 10 -47.85 1.81 -1.41
CA THR A 10 -46.77 2.43 -0.64
C THR A 10 -46.48 3.87 -1.09
N VAL A 11 -46.60 4.14 -2.38
CA VAL A 11 -46.43 5.50 -2.95
C VAL A 11 -47.61 6.41 -2.58
N LEU A 12 -48.83 5.87 -2.52
CA LEU A 12 -50.02 6.61 -2.07
C LEU A 12 -50.00 6.92 -0.56
N SER A 13 -49.49 6.00 0.27
CA SER A 13 -49.27 6.25 1.70
C SER A 13 -48.21 7.31 1.96
N PHE A 14 -47.17 7.40 1.10
CA PHE A 14 -46.14 8.43 1.21
C PHE A 14 -46.65 9.82 0.80
N ALA A 15 -47.48 9.89 -0.24
CA ALA A 15 -48.13 11.14 -0.67
C ALA A 15 -49.12 11.68 0.38
N ALA A 16 -49.88 10.80 1.04
CA ALA A 16 -50.79 11.19 2.13
C ALA A 16 -50.04 11.70 3.38
N ALA A 17 -48.89 11.09 3.70
CA ALA A 17 -48.02 11.57 4.78
C ALA A 17 -47.41 12.95 4.46
N CYS A 18 -46.97 13.19 3.23
CA CYS A 18 -46.48 14.51 2.81
C CYS A 18 -47.58 15.60 2.87
N SER A 19 -48.83 15.25 2.57
CA SER A 19 -49.98 16.17 2.68
C SER A 19 -50.32 16.52 4.14
N ALA A 20 -50.16 15.57 5.07
CA ALA A 20 -50.37 15.82 6.51
C ALA A 20 -49.27 16.70 7.12
N TRP A 21 -48.05 16.62 6.60
CA TRP A 21 -46.92 17.45 7.03
C TRP A 21 -47.00 18.89 6.49
N ALA A 22 -47.62 19.09 5.32
CA ALA A 22 -47.85 20.42 4.75
C ALA A 22 -48.88 21.27 5.52
N GLN A 23 -49.80 20.66 6.26
CA GLN A 23 -50.79 21.36 7.10
C GLN A 23 -50.24 21.77 8.48
N ALA A 24 -49.05 21.30 8.88
CA ALA A 24 -48.47 21.54 10.20
C ALA A 24 -47.53 22.77 10.29
N GLY A 25 -47.42 23.58 9.23
CA GLY A 25 -46.87 24.94 9.34
C GLY A 25 -45.38 25.06 9.70
N ILE A 26 -44.51 24.17 9.20
CA ILE A 26 -43.05 24.29 9.39
C ILE A 26 -42.37 24.49 8.02
N TYR A 27 -42.05 25.74 7.71
CA TYR A 27 -41.14 26.18 6.63
C TYR A 27 -39.84 26.66 7.32
N MET A 28 -38.60 26.45 6.84
CA MET A 28 -38.02 26.66 5.51
C MET A 28 -36.68 25.90 5.35
N ARG A 29 -36.24 25.75 4.09
CA ARG A 29 -34.99 25.14 3.56
C ARG A 29 -35.05 23.68 3.09
N PHE A 30 -36.02 23.35 2.23
CA PHE A 30 -35.94 22.14 1.39
C PHE A 30 -36.42 22.31 -0.08
N ILE A 31 -36.89 23.51 -0.48
CA ILE A 31 -37.44 23.73 -1.82
C ILE A 31 -36.44 24.51 -2.67
N THR A 32 -35.43 23.82 -3.18
CA THR A 32 -34.69 24.28 -4.38
C THR A 32 -34.09 23.11 -5.17
N ILE A 33 -34.02 21.90 -4.61
CA ILE A 33 -33.29 20.77 -5.23
C ILE A 33 -34.20 19.60 -5.62
N LEU A 34 -35.36 19.38 -5.00
CA LEU A 34 -36.16 18.16 -5.26
C LEU A 34 -37.18 18.25 -6.40
N VAL A 35 -37.70 19.43 -6.72
CA VAL A 35 -38.75 19.60 -7.75
C VAL A 35 -38.25 19.35 -9.19
N PRO A 36 -37.01 19.75 -9.58
CA PRO A 36 -36.51 19.47 -10.94
C PRO A 36 -36.22 17.99 -11.19
N THR A 37 -35.86 17.24 -10.14
CA THR A 37 -35.41 15.84 -10.23
C THR A 37 -36.59 14.88 -10.40
N VAL A 38 -37.72 15.16 -9.75
CA VAL A 38 -38.95 14.35 -9.87
C VAL A 38 -39.62 14.53 -11.24
N LEU A 39 -39.58 15.75 -11.81
CA LEU A 39 -40.09 16.04 -13.16
C LEU A 39 -39.24 15.39 -14.27
N SER A 40 -37.92 15.32 -14.07
CA SER A 40 -36.99 14.66 -15.02
C SER A 40 -37.17 13.14 -15.04
N PHE A 41 -37.50 12.54 -13.89
CA PHE A 41 -37.75 11.09 -13.78
C PHE A 41 -39.09 10.67 -14.40
N ALA A 42 -40.13 11.51 -14.27
CA ALA A 42 -41.43 11.27 -14.91
C ALA A 42 -41.37 11.37 -16.44
N ALA A 43 -40.55 12.27 -16.99
CA ALA A 43 -40.34 12.40 -18.43
C ALA A 43 -39.57 11.20 -19.02
N ALA A 44 -38.57 10.68 -18.30
CA ALA A 44 -37.81 9.50 -18.72
C ALA A 44 -38.66 8.22 -18.73
N CYS A 45 -39.56 8.04 -17.75
CA CYS A 45 -40.49 6.91 -17.73
C CYS A 45 -41.52 6.94 -18.88
N SER A 46 -41.98 8.13 -19.30
CA SER A 46 -42.85 8.27 -20.48
C SER A 46 -42.14 7.98 -21.80
N ALA A 47 -40.86 8.37 -21.93
CA ALA A 47 -40.07 8.07 -23.13
C ALA A 47 -39.75 6.58 -23.28
N TRP A 48 -39.57 5.87 -22.15
CA TRP A 48 -39.33 4.42 -22.16
C TRP A 48 -40.59 3.61 -22.49
N ALA A 49 -41.77 4.08 -22.05
CA ALA A 49 -43.06 3.47 -22.37
C ALA A 49 -43.46 3.61 -23.86
N GLN A 50 -43.01 4.66 -24.55
CA GLN A 50 -43.23 4.84 -25.99
C GLN A 50 -42.27 4.00 -26.85
N ALA A 51 -41.05 3.71 -26.38
CA ALA A 51 -40.07 2.89 -27.10
C ALA A 51 -40.38 1.38 -27.07
N ALA A 52 -41.14 0.90 -26.08
CA ALA A 52 -41.42 -0.52 -25.87
C ALA A 52 -42.59 -1.10 -26.71
N ASN A 53 -43.36 -0.26 -27.42
CA ASN A 53 -44.58 -0.67 -28.13
C ASN A 53 -44.47 -0.76 -29.67
N GLY A 54 -43.26 -0.72 -30.24
CA GLY A 54 -43.09 -0.62 -31.70
C GLY A 54 -42.18 -1.68 -32.32
N VAL A 55 -42.57 -2.95 -32.38
CA VAL A 55 -41.89 -3.98 -33.20
C VAL A 55 -42.88 -5.02 -33.80
N ILE A 56 -43.19 -4.87 -35.11
CA ILE A 56 -43.36 -5.88 -36.22
C ILE A 56 -44.72 -6.64 -36.37
N PRO A 57 -45.21 -7.09 -37.58
CA PRO A 57 -44.62 -7.15 -38.96
C PRO A 57 -45.52 -6.76 -40.19
N CYS A 58 -44.88 -6.67 -41.39
CA CYS A 58 -45.19 -7.39 -42.67
C CYS A 58 -45.21 -6.58 -44.00
N LEU A 59 -44.35 -7.06 -44.92
CA LEU A 59 -44.54 -7.32 -46.38
C LEU A 59 -44.68 -6.19 -47.44
N ASN A 60 -43.77 -6.30 -48.41
CA ASN A 60 -43.92 -6.22 -49.87
C ASN A 60 -43.80 -4.89 -50.66
N THR A 61 -43.00 -5.03 -51.73
CA THR A 61 -43.12 -4.50 -53.11
C THR A 61 -42.55 -3.14 -53.54
N THR A 62 -41.62 -3.25 -54.51
CA THR A 62 -41.45 -2.53 -55.80
C THR A 62 -40.89 -1.09 -55.91
N THR A 63 -39.73 -1.02 -56.58
CA THR A 63 -39.31 -0.21 -57.76
C THR A 63 -39.23 1.32 -57.77
N ALA A 64 -38.20 1.77 -58.52
CA ALA A 64 -37.94 3.04 -59.23
C ALA A 64 -37.18 4.14 -58.44
N ASP A 65 -35.94 4.51 -58.76
CA ASP A 65 -35.28 5.15 -59.94
C ASP A 65 -35.36 6.70 -59.99
N LEU A 66 -34.18 7.32 -60.21
CA LEU A 66 -33.89 8.68 -60.75
C LEU A 66 -34.33 9.91 -59.88
N SER A 67 -33.62 11.05 -59.76
CA SER A 67 -32.38 11.59 -60.33
C SER A 67 -32.11 13.03 -59.82
N LEU A 68 -30.83 13.45 -59.86
CA LEU A 68 -30.28 14.73 -60.37
C LEU A 68 -30.28 16.07 -59.60
N PHE A 69 -29.25 16.85 -60.00
CA PHE A 69 -28.76 18.21 -59.68
C PHE A 69 -27.76 18.31 -58.50
N GLY A 70 -26.46 18.67 -58.64
CA GLY A 70 -25.78 19.63 -59.53
C GLY A 70 -25.87 21.04 -58.91
N ASN A 71 -24.84 21.87 -58.67
CA ASN A 71 -23.60 22.12 -59.41
C ASN A 71 -22.69 23.15 -58.64
N THR A 72 -21.36 23.11 -58.90
CA THR A 72 -20.33 24.20 -59.03
C THR A 72 -20.16 25.31 -57.97
N ALA A 73 -18.99 25.54 -57.35
CA ALA A 73 -17.65 25.98 -57.82
C ALA A 73 -17.48 27.51 -58.02
N ALA A 74 -16.45 28.12 -57.37
CA ALA A 74 -15.48 29.07 -57.98
C ALA A 74 -14.52 29.69 -56.94
N ALA A 75 -13.26 29.84 -57.39
CA ALA A 75 -12.07 30.35 -56.72
C ALA A 75 -11.81 31.85 -56.97
N ASN A 76 -10.93 32.51 -56.20
CA ASN A 76 -9.66 33.10 -56.72
C ASN A 76 -8.91 34.06 -55.75
N ARG A 77 -7.57 34.08 -55.94
CA ARG A 77 -6.56 35.18 -55.83
C ARG A 77 -5.61 35.29 -54.62
N LEU A 78 -4.32 35.09 -54.95
CA LEU A 78 -3.03 35.58 -54.40
C LEU A 78 -2.70 37.02 -54.96
N PRO A 79 -1.51 37.68 -54.76
CA PRO A 79 -0.24 37.31 -54.09
C PRO A 79 0.49 38.41 -53.23
N ASP A 80 1.68 38.03 -52.71
CA ASP A 80 2.98 38.77 -52.72
C ASP A 80 3.53 39.47 -51.43
N ARG A 81 4.67 38.96 -50.90
CA ARG A 81 6.00 39.67 -50.84
C ARG A 81 7.07 39.01 -49.92
N LYS A 82 8.24 38.76 -50.54
CA LYS A 82 9.66 39.01 -50.13
C LYS A 82 10.29 38.38 -48.87
N SER A 83 11.37 37.63 -49.13
CA SER A 83 12.53 37.30 -48.27
C SER A 83 13.53 38.48 -48.09
N PRO A 84 14.52 38.43 -47.14
CA PRO A 84 15.83 37.83 -47.48
C PRO A 84 16.65 37.11 -46.35
N LYS A 85 17.48 36.17 -46.82
CA LYS A 85 18.81 35.61 -46.43
C LYS A 85 19.59 36.10 -45.17
N ALA A 86 20.29 35.16 -44.51
CA ALA A 86 21.78 34.99 -44.43
C ALA A 86 22.17 33.98 -43.29
N GLU A 87 22.74 32.81 -43.59
CA GLU A 87 24.19 32.42 -43.54
C GLU A 87 24.80 32.27 -42.12
N GLY A 88 25.09 31.05 -41.65
CA GLY A 88 26.44 30.43 -41.61
C GLY A 88 26.73 30.02 -40.13
N ILE A 89 27.51 29.01 -39.72
CA ILE A 89 28.78 28.43 -40.18
C ILE A 89 28.97 27.05 -39.50
N ILE A 90 29.54 26.09 -40.24
CA ILE A 90 30.09 24.80 -39.79
C ILE A 90 31.54 25.01 -39.32
N LYS A 91 31.99 24.34 -38.24
CA LYS A 91 33.42 23.98 -38.07
C LYS A 91 33.61 22.66 -37.30
N ALA A 92 34.27 21.72 -37.96
CA ALA A 92 34.89 20.53 -37.40
C ALA A 92 36.28 20.86 -36.82
N SER A 93 36.77 20.06 -35.86
CA SER A 93 38.20 19.95 -35.56
C SER A 93 38.54 18.60 -34.93
N SER A 94 39.35 17.84 -35.66
CA SER A 94 40.15 16.69 -35.22
C SER A 94 41.47 17.14 -34.59
N ARG A 95 41.95 16.46 -33.53
CA ARG A 95 43.39 16.31 -33.26
C ARG A 95 43.71 15.14 -32.32
N LEU A 96 44.66 14.32 -32.76
CA LEU A 96 45.40 13.31 -32.00
C LEU A 96 46.32 13.93 -30.94
N THR A 97 46.52 13.25 -29.81
CA THR A 97 47.87 13.02 -29.22
C THR A 97 47.90 11.96 -28.10
N ARG A 98 48.72 10.93 -28.34
CA ARG A 98 49.62 10.12 -27.46
C ARG A 98 49.30 9.79 -25.99
N CYS A 99 49.51 8.50 -25.70
CA CYS A 99 49.73 7.83 -24.40
C CYS A 99 51.03 8.29 -23.71
N PRO A 100 51.16 8.15 -22.37
CA PRO A 100 51.90 7.00 -21.84
C PRO A 100 51.31 6.35 -20.57
N THR A 101 51.76 5.11 -20.37
CA THR A 101 51.51 4.11 -19.33
C THR A 101 51.75 4.53 -17.87
N GLN A 102 50.89 4.08 -16.94
CA GLN A 102 51.32 3.37 -15.73
C GLN A 102 50.19 2.58 -15.05
N GLN A 103 50.57 1.40 -14.54
CA GLN A 103 49.74 0.34 -14.00
C GLN A 103 49.07 0.71 -12.67
N SER A 104 47.82 0.27 -12.48
CA SER A 104 47.31 -0.11 -11.16
C SER A 104 46.33 -1.27 -11.31
N LYS A 105 46.63 -2.35 -10.60
CA LYS A 105 45.91 -3.62 -10.58
C LYS A 105 44.50 -3.41 -10.04
N VAL A 106 43.48 -3.71 -10.84
CA VAL A 106 42.12 -3.96 -10.35
C VAL A 106 41.84 -5.44 -10.58
N VAL A 107 41.64 -6.16 -9.47
CA VAL A 107 41.18 -7.55 -9.46
C VAL A 107 39.70 -7.54 -9.83
N MET A 108 39.40 -7.84 -11.09
CA MET A 108 38.03 -7.98 -11.59
C MET A 108 37.60 -9.44 -11.41
N SER A 109 36.79 -9.69 -10.38
CA SER A 109 36.14 -10.99 -10.16
C SER A 109 35.04 -11.18 -11.21
N PHE A 110 35.33 -11.97 -12.25
CA PHE A 110 34.33 -12.43 -13.22
C PHE A 110 33.52 -13.57 -12.59
N ILE A 111 32.27 -13.30 -12.21
CA ILE A 111 31.29 -14.36 -11.99
C ILE A 111 30.82 -14.86 -13.36
N MET A 112 31.28 -16.05 -13.73
CA MET A 112 30.88 -16.76 -14.95
C MET A 112 29.36 -17.00 -14.99
N ASN A 113 28.69 -16.36 -15.95
CA ASN A 113 27.43 -16.85 -16.51
C ASN A 113 27.69 -18.23 -17.15
N ARG A 114 27.25 -19.32 -16.51
CA ARG A 114 27.22 -20.64 -17.17
C ARG A 114 26.08 -20.65 -18.19
N ALA A 115 26.41 -20.50 -19.46
CA ALA A 115 25.51 -20.82 -20.57
C ALA A 115 25.09 -22.29 -20.50
N MET A 116 23.80 -22.57 -20.67
CA MET A 116 23.27 -23.93 -20.71
C MET A 116 23.84 -24.71 -21.90
N GLY A 117 24.27 -25.95 -21.66
CA GLY A 117 24.82 -26.80 -22.71
C GLY A 117 23.80 -27.10 -23.81
N SER A 118 24.25 -27.11 -25.07
CA SER A 118 23.42 -27.32 -26.28
C SER A 118 22.56 -28.59 -26.26
N LYS A 119 22.92 -29.58 -25.43
CA LYS A 119 22.16 -30.83 -25.23
C LYS A 119 20.83 -30.63 -24.47
N CYS A 120 20.73 -29.62 -23.59
CA CYS A 120 19.49 -29.35 -22.84
C CYS A 120 18.35 -28.88 -23.74
N PHE A 121 18.66 -28.10 -24.79
CA PHE A 121 17.68 -27.62 -25.76
C PHE A 121 17.04 -28.71 -26.63
N LYS A 122 17.63 -29.92 -26.65
CA LYS A 122 17.11 -31.09 -27.37
C LYS A 122 16.39 -32.09 -26.46
N CYS A 123 16.35 -31.86 -25.14
CA CYS A 123 15.73 -32.78 -24.18
C CYS A 123 14.19 -32.59 -24.16
N PRO A 124 13.39 -33.63 -24.46
CA PRO A 124 11.92 -33.54 -24.46
C PRO A 124 11.34 -33.14 -23.09
N THR A 125 11.94 -33.64 -22.02
CA THR A 125 11.51 -33.37 -20.63
C THR A 125 11.79 -31.92 -20.21
N PHE A 126 12.87 -31.31 -20.74
CA PHE A 126 13.17 -29.89 -20.54
C PHE A 126 12.20 -28.99 -21.32
N ARG A 127 11.89 -29.34 -22.58
CA ARG A 127 10.90 -28.61 -23.39
C ARG A 127 9.49 -28.66 -22.82
N ALA A 128 9.15 -29.73 -22.09
CA ALA A 128 7.87 -29.89 -21.41
C ALA A 128 7.85 -29.32 -19.97
N GLY A 129 8.92 -28.65 -19.51
CA GLY A 129 8.98 -28.02 -18.18
C GLY A 129 9.09 -29.00 -17.00
N LYS A 130 9.39 -30.28 -17.23
CA LYS A 130 9.40 -31.34 -16.21
C LYS A 130 10.80 -31.73 -15.73
N CYS A 131 11.85 -31.00 -16.10
CA CYS A 131 13.22 -31.32 -15.73
C CYS A 131 13.64 -30.56 -14.45
N PRO A 132 13.79 -31.22 -13.28
CA PRO A 132 14.14 -30.54 -12.04
C PRO A 132 15.63 -30.13 -11.94
N GLY A 133 16.48 -30.56 -12.87
CA GLY A 133 17.94 -30.39 -12.75
C GLY A 133 18.51 -31.18 -11.57
N ASN A 134 19.84 -31.27 -11.48
CA ASN A 134 20.51 -32.07 -10.46
C ASN A 134 20.53 -31.33 -9.09
N LEU A 135 19.43 -31.44 -8.33
CA LEU A 135 19.19 -30.73 -7.06
C LEU A 135 20.27 -30.96 -5.99
N THR A 136 20.90 -32.13 -5.97
CA THR A 136 21.79 -32.57 -4.88
C THR A 136 23.06 -31.72 -4.77
N THR A 137 23.56 -31.21 -5.90
CA THR A 137 24.73 -30.31 -5.93
C THR A 137 24.40 -28.83 -5.69
N MET A 138 23.14 -28.42 -5.88
CA MET A 138 22.71 -27.03 -5.59
C MET A 138 22.42 -26.81 -4.11
N LEU A 139 21.86 -27.80 -3.41
CA LEU A 139 21.56 -27.71 -1.97
C LEU A 139 22.83 -27.59 -1.11
N ALA A 140 23.93 -28.26 -1.49
CA ALA A 140 25.19 -28.20 -0.75
C ALA A 140 25.95 -26.87 -0.95
N LYS A 141 25.83 -26.22 -2.11
CA LYS A 141 26.47 -24.92 -2.37
C LYS A 141 25.67 -23.70 -1.88
N ARG A 142 24.36 -23.84 -1.67
CA ARG A 142 23.52 -22.76 -1.13
C ARG A 142 23.65 -22.55 0.38
N ARG A 143 24.24 -23.48 1.12
CA ARG A 143 24.47 -23.36 2.58
C ARG A 143 25.70 -22.52 2.96
N LEU A 144 26.45 -21.98 2.01
CA LEU A 144 27.69 -21.23 2.25
C LEU A 144 27.76 -19.86 1.53
N ALA A 145 26.62 -19.32 1.08
CA ALA A 145 26.53 -17.98 0.51
C ALA A 145 25.55 -17.10 1.31
N THR A 146 25.69 -17.13 2.62
CA THR A 146 25.44 -15.97 3.47
C THR A 146 26.76 -15.75 4.21
N GLU A 147 27.72 -15.13 3.53
CA GLU A 147 28.54 -14.19 4.29
C GLU A 147 27.55 -13.17 4.82
N THR A 148 27.17 -13.34 6.09
CA THR A 148 26.65 -12.26 6.91
C THR A 148 27.73 -11.19 6.91
N ALA A 149 27.71 -10.33 5.89
CA ALA A 149 28.30 -9.02 6.01
C ALA A 149 27.67 -8.44 7.28
N PRO A 150 28.47 -8.09 8.31
CA PRO A 150 27.94 -7.31 9.40
C PRO A 150 27.27 -6.11 8.77
N LEU A 151 25.96 -5.96 8.93
CA LEU A 151 25.28 -4.72 8.59
C LEU A 151 25.78 -3.67 9.58
N THR A 152 27.00 -3.17 9.40
CA THR A 152 27.43 -1.89 9.96
C THR A 152 26.65 -0.83 9.19
N ARG A 153 25.37 -0.70 9.52
CA ARG A 153 24.54 0.36 8.99
C ARG A 153 25.07 1.67 9.54
N LYS A 154 25.35 2.58 8.63
CA LYS A 154 25.64 3.97 8.98
C LYS A 154 24.33 4.60 9.43
N ASP A 155 24.34 5.26 10.57
CA ASP A 155 23.17 6.00 11.06
C ASP A 155 22.64 6.93 9.98
N LYS A 156 21.30 6.99 9.85
CA LYS A 156 20.65 7.95 8.96
C LYS A 156 20.96 9.37 9.44
N GLN A 157 20.94 10.33 8.52
CA GLN A 157 21.05 11.73 8.90
C GLN A 157 19.89 12.13 9.82
N GLU A 158 20.14 13.06 10.74
CA GLU A 158 19.09 13.64 11.60
C GLU A 158 18.05 14.40 10.76
N GLY A 159 16.78 14.35 11.15
CA GLY A 159 15.68 14.87 10.33
C GLY A 159 14.29 14.54 10.88
N ASP A 160 13.28 14.56 10.01
CA ASP A 160 11.88 14.22 10.32
C ASP A 160 11.20 13.39 9.21
N ILE A 161 9.96 12.97 9.46
CA ILE A 161 9.13 12.17 8.56
C ILE A 161 8.85 12.81 7.18
N SER A 162 8.99 14.12 6.99
CA SER A 162 8.68 14.76 5.69
C SER A 162 9.63 14.31 4.57
N SER A 163 10.84 13.86 4.93
CA SER A 163 11.80 13.28 3.99
C SER A 163 11.35 11.94 3.38
N VAL A 164 10.36 11.29 3.99
CA VAL A 164 9.85 9.96 3.60
C VAL A 164 8.85 10.05 2.45
N PHE A 165 8.03 11.09 2.41
CA PHE A 165 6.89 11.18 1.50
C PHE A 165 7.10 12.23 0.42
N THR A 166 7.12 11.77 -0.83
CA THR A 166 7.17 12.62 -2.03
C THR A 166 5.95 13.56 -2.12
N SER A 167 4.82 13.19 -1.53
CA SER A 167 3.60 14.01 -1.43
C SER A 167 3.82 15.37 -0.74
N PHE A 168 4.72 15.47 0.24
CA PHE A 168 5.07 16.75 0.87
C PHE A 168 5.99 17.61 0.00
N SER A 169 6.70 16.98 -0.94
CA SER A 169 7.69 17.65 -1.78
C SER A 169 7.13 18.22 -3.09
N GLY A 170 5.92 17.80 -3.50
CA GLY A 170 5.30 18.19 -4.77
C GLY A 170 6.10 17.80 -6.03
N ARG A 171 7.07 16.89 -5.89
CA ARG A 171 7.96 16.45 -6.99
C ARG A 171 7.17 15.61 -7.99
N LYS A 172 7.36 15.89 -9.28
CA LYS A 172 6.82 15.04 -10.36
C LYS A 172 7.62 13.74 -10.44
N ALA A 173 6.96 12.66 -10.86
CA ALA A 173 7.64 11.40 -11.16
C ALA A 173 8.64 11.63 -12.31
N GLU A 174 9.92 11.39 -12.03
CA GLU A 174 10.97 11.42 -13.05
C GLU A 174 10.93 10.11 -13.86
N PRO A 175 11.13 10.17 -15.19
CA PRO A 175 11.30 8.98 -16.01
C PRO A 175 12.36 8.04 -15.44
N LEU A 176 12.06 6.73 -15.44
CA LEU A 176 12.99 5.72 -14.97
C LEU A 176 14.06 5.41 -16.03
N PRO A 177 15.28 5.01 -15.62
CA PRO A 177 16.33 4.59 -16.55
C PRO A 177 15.90 3.40 -17.42
N GLU A 178 16.49 3.31 -18.62
CA GLU A 178 16.15 2.33 -19.67
C GLU A 178 16.13 0.86 -19.18
N ARG A 179 16.97 0.50 -18.21
CA ARG A 179 16.98 -0.84 -17.58
C ARG A 179 15.62 -1.27 -17.00
N PHE A 180 14.73 -0.32 -16.67
CA PHE A 180 13.38 -0.63 -16.21
C PHE A 180 12.45 -1.06 -17.36
N ARG A 181 12.74 -0.68 -18.62
CA ARG A 181 12.07 -1.26 -19.79
C ARG A 181 12.44 -2.72 -19.97
N ASP A 182 13.73 -3.03 -19.88
CA ASP A 182 14.23 -4.42 -19.90
C ASP A 182 13.63 -5.24 -18.75
N LEU A 183 13.48 -4.65 -17.57
CA LEU A 183 12.79 -5.28 -16.45
C LEU A 183 11.33 -5.59 -16.78
N LYS A 184 10.57 -4.59 -17.27
CA LYS A 184 9.17 -4.77 -17.67
C LYS A 184 9.03 -5.89 -18.71
N HIS A 185 9.88 -5.89 -19.74
CA HIS A 185 9.91 -6.95 -20.74
C HIS A 185 10.17 -8.33 -20.11
N ARG A 186 11.21 -8.46 -19.27
CA ARG A 186 11.54 -9.74 -18.61
C ARG A 186 10.43 -10.29 -17.72
N LEU A 187 9.66 -9.42 -17.07
CA LEU A 187 8.56 -9.83 -16.20
C LEU A 187 7.36 -10.37 -16.98
N THR A 188 7.18 -9.95 -18.24
CA THR A 188 5.95 -10.16 -19.00
C THR A 188 6.11 -10.98 -20.28
N VAL A 189 7.35 -11.22 -20.72
CA VAL A 189 7.65 -11.94 -21.96
C VAL A 189 6.98 -13.31 -22.00
N GLY A 190 6.22 -13.55 -23.07
CA GLY A 190 5.47 -14.79 -23.29
C GLY A 190 4.13 -14.89 -22.57
N PHE A 191 3.73 -13.84 -21.84
CA PHE A 191 2.44 -13.75 -21.13
C PHE A 191 1.57 -12.57 -21.59
N GLU A 192 1.94 -11.84 -22.64
CA GLU A 192 1.36 -10.56 -23.02
C GLU A 192 -0.16 -10.65 -23.28
N GLU A 193 -0.61 -11.67 -24.01
CA GLU A 193 -2.04 -11.90 -24.28
C GLU A 193 -2.81 -12.34 -23.02
N GLN A 194 -2.18 -13.11 -22.13
CA GLN A 194 -2.76 -13.51 -20.85
C GLN A 194 -2.91 -12.30 -19.94
N ILE A 195 -1.87 -11.45 -19.88
CA ILE A 195 -1.88 -10.20 -19.12
C ILE A 195 -2.98 -9.27 -19.63
N GLN A 196 -3.10 -9.07 -20.96
CA GLN A 196 -4.18 -8.25 -21.55
C GLN A 196 -5.57 -8.75 -21.12
N ARG A 197 -5.86 -10.04 -21.30
CA ARG A 197 -7.16 -10.61 -20.88
C ARG A 197 -7.39 -10.49 -19.37
N SER A 198 -6.34 -10.69 -18.59
CA SER A 198 -6.41 -10.61 -17.13
C SER A 198 -6.71 -9.19 -16.66
N TRP A 199 -6.15 -8.17 -17.32
CA TRP A 199 -6.43 -6.76 -17.08
C TRP A 199 -7.87 -6.41 -17.43
N ASP A 200 -8.34 -6.83 -18.60
CA ASP A 200 -9.72 -6.59 -19.04
C ASP A 200 -10.73 -7.18 -18.04
N ASN A 201 -10.44 -8.37 -17.49
CA ASN A 201 -11.25 -8.93 -16.40
C ASN A 201 -11.09 -8.17 -15.07
N LEU A 202 -9.87 -7.79 -14.71
CA LEU A 202 -9.57 -7.11 -13.46
C LEU A 202 -10.28 -5.76 -13.33
N VAL A 203 -10.31 -4.96 -14.41
CA VAL A 203 -10.99 -3.65 -14.38
C VAL A 203 -12.51 -3.79 -14.25
N GLU A 204 -13.12 -4.86 -14.78
CA GLU A 204 -14.54 -5.16 -14.54
C GLU A 204 -14.81 -5.58 -13.08
N VAL A 205 -13.92 -6.38 -12.49
CA VAL A 205 -14.00 -6.69 -11.05
C VAL A 205 -13.88 -5.43 -10.21
N LEU A 206 -12.94 -4.54 -10.55
CA LEU A 206 -12.77 -3.29 -9.83
C LEU A 206 -14.01 -2.41 -9.89
N LYS A 207 -14.70 -2.29 -11.03
CA LYS A 207 -15.97 -1.52 -11.12
C LYS A 207 -16.97 -1.94 -10.04
N PHE A 208 -17.17 -3.25 -9.85
CA PHE A 208 -18.06 -3.76 -8.81
C PHE A 208 -17.51 -3.51 -7.40
N ARG A 209 -16.21 -3.76 -7.16
CA ARG A 209 -15.62 -3.59 -5.83
C ARG A 209 -15.55 -2.13 -5.40
N THR A 210 -15.27 -1.20 -6.31
CA THR A 210 -15.26 0.23 -6.01
C THR A 210 -16.66 0.75 -5.70
N ASP A 211 -17.68 0.28 -6.41
CA ASP A 211 -19.09 0.62 -6.12
C ASP A 211 -19.53 0.09 -4.75
N GLU A 212 -19.14 -1.15 -4.41
CA GLU A 212 -19.37 -1.72 -3.09
C GLU A 212 -18.75 -0.86 -1.98
N VAL A 213 -17.48 -0.46 -2.14
CA VAL A 213 -16.76 0.39 -1.18
C VAL A 213 -17.43 1.76 -1.05
N ALA A 214 -17.75 2.40 -2.19
CA ALA A 214 -18.39 3.70 -2.23
C ALA A 214 -19.77 3.68 -1.56
N THR A 215 -20.51 2.57 -1.71
CA THR A 215 -21.82 2.39 -1.09
C THR A 215 -21.73 2.09 0.41
N LYS A 216 -20.86 1.16 0.81
CA LYS A 216 -20.75 0.72 2.22
C LYS A 216 -20.01 1.71 3.11
N ARG A 217 -19.09 2.49 2.55
CA ARG A 217 -18.25 3.45 3.28
C ARG A 217 -17.62 2.79 4.52
N GLU A 218 -17.69 3.42 5.68
CA GLU A 218 -17.04 2.94 6.92
C GLU A 218 -17.54 1.57 7.37
N SER A 219 -18.76 1.16 6.99
CA SER A 219 -19.32 -0.15 7.35
C SER A 219 -18.61 -1.34 6.69
N ILE A 220 -17.78 -1.09 5.66
CA ILE A 220 -16.99 -2.15 5.03
C ILE A 220 -15.80 -2.59 5.89
N ILE A 221 -15.35 -1.73 6.82
CA ILE A 221 -14.17 -2.01 7.65
C ILE A 221 -14.58 -2.99 8.76
N PRO A 222 -14.01 -4.21 8.80
CA PRO A 222 -14.38 -5.20 9.80
C PRO A 222 -13.91 -4.77 11.19
N GLN A 223 -14.78 -4.99 12.17
CA GLN A 223 -14.54 -4.64 13.57
C GLN A 223 -14.68 -5.89 14.43
N ILE A 224 -13.63 -6.21 15.19
CA ILE A 224 -13.52 -7.45 15.97
C ILE A 224 -13.26 -7.07 17.41
N LYS A 225 -13.88 -7.74 18.39
CA LYS A 225 -13.59 -7.47 19.80
C LYS A 225 -12.36 -8.26 20.22
N PHE A 226 -11.48 -7.63 20.99
CA PHE A 226 -10.34 -8.31 21.58
C PHE A 226 -10.75 -9.49 22.47
N SER A 227 -11.89 -9.40 23.17
CA SER A 227 -12.44 -10.51 23.96
C SER A 227 -12.69 -11.77 23.13
N ASP A 228 -13.10 -11.62 21.86
CA ASP A 228 -13.36 -12.74 20.96
C ASP A 228 -12.04 -13.36 20.47
N ILE A 229 -10.99 -12.56 20.31
CA ILE A 229 -9.63 -13.03 20.03
C ILE A 229 -9.12 -13.86 21.22
N GLN A 230 -9.24 -13.33 22.44
CA GLN A 230 -8.82 -14.04 23.65
C GLN A 230 -9.61 -15.34 23.88
N GLY A 231 -10.91 -15.32 23.59
CA GLY A 231 -11.78 -16.48 23.72
C GLY A 231 -11.63 -17.51 22.60
N GLY A 232 -10.93 -17.19 21.51
CA GLY A 232 -10.89 -18.04 20.32
C GLY A 232 -12.25 -18.15 19.62
N THR A 233 -13.11 -17.14 19.76
CA THR A 233 -14.51 -17.13 19.29
C THR A 233 -14.75 -16.16 18.14
N VAL A 234 -13.70 -15.64 17.50
CA VAL A 234 -13.84 -14.77 16.32
C VAL A 234 -14.55 -15.54 15.19
N PRO A 235 -15.67 -15.04 14.66
CA PRO A 235 -16.37 -15.71 13.56
C PRO A 235 -15.51 -15.79 12.29
N SER A 236 -15.62 -16.90 11.55
CA SER A 236 -14.90 -17.06 10.27
C SER A 236 -15.24 -15.95 9.26
N ALA A 237 -16.50 -15.50 9.23
CA ALA A 237 -16.92 -14.39 8.37
C ALA A 237 -16.19 -13.07 8.68
N SER A 238 -15.80 -12.83 9.94
CA SER A 238 -14.99 -11.67 10.30
C SER A 238 -13.55 -11.81 9.77
N VAL A 239 -12.98 -13.01 9.84
CA VAL A 239 -11.67 -13.32 9.25
C VAL A 239 -11.70 -13.14 7.73
N ASP A 240 -12.75 -13.63 7.06
CA ASP A 240 -12.92 -13.47 5.62
C ASP A 240 -13.07 -12.00 5.22
N ALA A 241 -13.79 -11.20 6.03
CA ALA A 241 -13.90 -9.76 5.80
C ALA A 241 -12.55 -9.04 5.94
N VAL A 242 -11.73 -9.40 6.95
CA VAL A 242 -10.34 -8.90 7.05
C VAL A 242 -9.53 -9.33 5.84
N ARG A 243 -9.69 -10.57 5.38
CA ARG A 243 -8.97 -11.08 4.20
C ARG A 243 -9.32 -10.38 2.90
N GLN A 244 -10.59 -10.05 2.71
CA GLN A 244 -11.08 -9.36 1.51
C GLN A 244 -10.70 -7.88 1.48
N THR A 245 -10.74 -7.21 2.64
CA THR A 245 -10.51 -5.77 2.75
C THR A 245 -9.06 -5.42 3.04
N GLY A 246 -8.30 -6.35 3.63
CA GLY A 246 -6.93 -6.13 4.10
C GLY A 246 -6.82 -5.25 5.33
N VAL A 247 -7.94 -4.88 5.97
CA VAL A 247 -7.97 -3.94 7.09
C VAL A 247 -8.79 -4.48 8.26
N ALA A 248 -8.55 -3.98 9.46
CA ALA A 248 -9.30 -4.36 10.66
C ALA A 248 -9.28 -3.27 11.74
N VAL A 249 -10.34 -3.18 12.52
CA VAL A 249 -10.34 -2.53 13.83
C VAL A 249 -10.52 -3.60 14.90
N ILE A 250 -9.59 -3.65 15.86
CA ILE A 250 -9.70 -4.51 17.04
C ILE A 250 -10.11 -3.64 18.23
N ARG A 251 -11.31 -3.90 18.75
CA ARG A 251 -11.96 -3.12 19.79
C ARG A 251 -11.51 -3.57 21.18
N GLY A 252 -11.17 -2.61 22.04
CA GLY A 252 -10.87 -2.83 23.46
C GLY A 252 -9.65 -3.71 23.71
N VAL A 253 -8.56 -3.52 22.94
CA VAL A 253 -7.30 -4.24 23.15
C VAL A 253 -6.69 -3.84 24.49
N MET A 254 -6.64 -2.54 24.79
CA MET A 254 -6.24 -2.05 26.11
C MET A 254 -7.43 -1.43 26.84
N PRO A 255 -7.50 -1.55 28.17
CA PRO A 255 -8.48 -0.82 28.96
C PRO A 255 -8.40 0.69 28.69
N LYS A 256 -9.57 1.34 28.68
CA LYS A 256 -9.68 2.77 28.36
C LYS A 256 -8.92 3.64 29.36
N ASP A 257 -9.04 3.36 30.65
CA ASP A 257 -8.36 4.06 31.75
C ASP A 257 -6.83 3.94 31.66
N VAL A 258 -6.33 2.75 31.33
CA VAL A 258 -4.90 2.51 31.07
C VAL A 258 -4.44 3.38 29.90
N THR A 259 -5.22 3.40 28.81
CA THR A 259 -4.84 4.13 27.59
C THR A 259 -4.91 5.65 27.77
N GLU A 260 -5.91 6.16 28.48
CA GLU A 260 -6.02 7.58 28.84
C GLU A 260 -4.85 8.01 29.73
N LYS A 261 -4.42 7.15 30.66
CA LYS A 261 -3.21 7.39 31.45
C LYS A 261 -1.96 7.42 30.56
N LEU A 262 -1.81 6.47 29.64
CA LEU A 262 -0.68 6.46 28.69
C LEU A 262 -0.60 7.76 27.89
N LEU A 263 -1.74 8.29 27.43
CA LEU A 263 -1.79 9.57 26.73
C LEU A 263 -1.38 10.74 27.62
N SER A 264 -1.90 10.80 28.86
CA SER A 264 -1.54 11.87 29.80
C SER A 264 -0.04 11.86 30.11
N ASP A 265 0.50 10.68 30.42
CA ASP A 265 1.93 10.50 30.72
C ASP A 265 2.79 10.87 29.50
N ALA A 266 2.35 10.48 28.29
CA ALA A 266 3.04 10.83 27.05
C ALA A 266 3.05 12.34 26.80
N ARG A 267 1.93 13.03 27.02
CA ARG A 267 1.87 14.50 26.92
C ARG A 267 2.81 15.17 27.91
N GLN A 268 2.88 14.67 29.15
CA GLN A 268 3.83 15.18 30.15
C GLN A 268 5.27 15.00 29.67
N TYR A 269 5.64 13.80 29.22
CA TYR A 269 6.97 13.49 28.70
C TYR A 269 7.36 14.37 27.51
N LEU A 270 6.45 14.54 26.54
CA LEU A 270 6.64 15.39 25.36
C LEU A 270 6.73 16.88 25.69
N SER A 271 6.12 17.32 26.78
CA SER A 271 6.17 18.72 27.24
C SER A 271 7.41 19.04 28.09
N ALA A 272 7.97 18.04 28.77
CA ALA A 272 9.13 18.19 29.64
C ALA A 272 10.46 18.18 28.86
N ASN A 273 10.46 17.65 27.64
CA ASN A 273 11.65 17.46 26.82
C ASN A 273 11.48 18.09 25.43
N THR A 274 12.59 18.36 24.72
CA THR A 274 12.56 18.94 23.37
C THR A 274 12.69 17.86 22.31
N PHE A 275 11.73 17.77 21.39
CA PHE A 275 11.70 16.74 20.35
C PHE A 275 11.86 17.31 18.94
N LYS A 276 12.56 16.57 18.09
CA LYS A 276 12.40 16.68 16.63
C LYS A 276 11.04 16.09 16.22
N GLY A 277 10.59 16.43 15.03
CA GLY A 277 9.30 15.99 14.53
C GLY A 277 8.75 16.89 13.46
N PHE A 278 7.62 16.48 12.91
CA PHE A 278 6.90 17.21 11.89
C PHE A 278 5.72 17.98 12.50
N PRO A 279 5.52 19.26 12.17
CA PRO A 279 6.38 20.10 11.32
C PRO A 279 7.73 20.43 11.99
N SER A 280 8.84 20.45 11.24
CA SER A 280 10.18 20.71 11.78
C SER A 280 10.32 22.08 12.43
N ASN A 281 9.62 23.09 11.90
CA ASN A 281 9.70 24.49 12.30
C ASN A 281 8.72 24.91 13.41
N ALA A 282 7.88 24.00 13.92
CA ALA A 282 6.91 24.30 14.98
C ALA A 282 7.36 23.75 16.33
N ASP A 283 7.13 24.45 17.45
CA ASP A 283 7.48 23.92 18.78
C ASP A 283 6.70 22.65 19.12
N LYS A 284 5.39 22.67 18.86
CA LYS A 284 4.52 21.50 18.95
C LYS A 284 4.53 20.75 17.62
N LYS A 285 4.77 19.45 17.71
CA LYS A 285 4.76 18.54 16.57
C LYS A 285 3.39 17.88 16.43
N VAL A 286 3.06 17.48 15.21
CA VAL A 286 1.98 16.52 14.91
C VAL A 286 2.52 15.10 15.01
N VAL A 287 3.70 14.84 14.45
CA VAL A 287 4.42 13.57 14.60
C VAL A 287 5.74 13.85 15.31
N TYR A 288 5.92 13.28 16.48
CA TYR A 288 7.15 13.44 17.27
C TYR A 288 8.11 12.29 16.94
N GLU A 289 9.40 12.62 16.76
CA GLU A 289 10.51 11.67 16.71
C GLU A 289 10.82 11.15 18.13
N SER A 290 9.80 10.61 18.80
CA SER A 290 9.85 9.98 20.12
C SER A 290 9.58 8.48 19.97
N TYR A 291 10.39 7.68 20.64
CA TYR A 291 10.51 6.23 20.50
C TYR A 291 10.49 5.53 21.86
N TRP A 292 11.09 6.13 22.88
CA TRP A 292 11.42 5.49 24.17
C TRP A 292 10.70 6.11 25.36
N SER A 293 9.57 6.80 25.16
CA SER A 293 8.74 7.22 26.28
C SER A 293 8.25 6.01 27.09
N PRO A 294 8.12 6.12 28.43
CA PRO A 294 7.54 5.05 29.25
C PRO A 294 6.18 4.58 28.73
N SER A 295 5.35 5.48 28.21
CA SER A 295 4.05 5.14 27.63
C SER A 295 4.16 4.27 26.37
N GLN A 296 5.06 4.61 25.43
CA GLN A 296 5.25 3.81 24.22
C GLN A 296 5.79 2.41 24.55
N VAL A 297 6.76 2.30 25.46
CA VAL A 297 7.32 1.01 25.87
C VAL A 297 6.28 0.14 26.55
N LYS A 298 5.47 0.69 27.46
CA LYS A 298 4.37 -0.02 28.12
C LYS A 298 3.30 -0.47 27.12
N ALA A 299 2.91 0.39 26.18
CA ALA A 299 1.92 0.05 25.16
C ALA A 299 2.38 -1.12 24.27
N ARG A 300 3.64 -1.07 23.82
CA ARG A 300 4.23 -2.11 22.95
C ARG A 300 4.46 -3.45 23.65
N SER A 301 4.71 -3.43 24.96
CA SER A 301 4.94 -4.64 25.77
C SER A 301 3.68 -5.15 26.45
N HIS A 302 2.54 -4.46 26.30
CA HIS A 302 1.29 -4.86 26.94
C HIS A 302 0.84 -6.26 26.45
N PRO A 303 0.47 -7.20 27.35
CA PRO A 303 0.10 -8.56 26.97
C PRO A 303 -1.00 -8.63 25.91
N ASN A 304 -2.06 -7.82 26.05
CA ASN A 304 -3.15 -7.80 25.06
C ASN A 304 -2.70 -7.33 23.67
N MET A 305 -1.75 -6.40 23.59
CA MET A 305 -1.20 -5.93 22.32
C MET A 305 -0.43 -7.05 21.64
N LEU A 306 0.45 -7.73 22.37
CA LEU A 306 1.22 -8.88 21.85
C LEU A 306 0.29 -10.01 21.40
N THR A 307 -0.74 -10.34 22.19
CA THR A 307 -1.77 -11.32 21.81
C THR A 307 -2.48 -10.92 20.52
N THR A 308 -2.85 -9.64 20.38
CA THR A 308 -3.49 -9.12 19.16
C THR A 308 -2.55 -9.22 17.96
N GLN A 309 -1.29 -8.80 18.08
CA GLN A 309 -0.30 -8.90 17.00
C GLN A 309 -0.05 -10.35 16.57
N SER A 310 0.04 -11.28 17.52
CA SER A 310 0.16 -12.71 17.24
C SER A 310 -1.05 -13.24 16.47
N TRP A 311 -2.27 -12.84 16.86
CA TRP A 311 -3.49 -13.21 16.15
C TRP A 311 -3.51 -12.65 14.72
N MET A 312 -3.15 -11.36 14.55
CA MET A 312 -3.06 -10.71 13.24
C MET A 312 -2.04 -11.43 12.35
N ASN A 313 -0.83 -11.73 12.86
CA ASN A 313 0.21 -12.45 12.12
C ASN A 313 -0.31 -13.80 11.57
N GLN A 314 -1.07 -14.54 12.37
CA GLN A 314 -1.59 -15.87 12.03
C GLN A 314 -2.73 -15.86 10.98
N LEU A 315 -3.17 -14.69 10.52
CA LEU A 315 -4.04 -14.60 9.34
C LEU A 315 -3.31 -14.97 8.04
N TYR A 316 -1.98 -14.85 8.05
CA TYR A 316 -1.10 -15.24 6.95
C TYR A 316 -0.70 -16.72 7.02
N THR A 317 -0.22 -17.23 5.89
CA THR A 317 0.41 -18.54 5.77
C THR A 317 1.78 -18.41 5.13
N ALA A 318 2.60 -19.44 5.25
CA ALA A 318 3.89 -19.54 4.59
C ALA A 318 4.23 -21.01 4.34
N ASP A 319 4.95 -21.28 3.26
CA ASP A 319 5.43 -22.62 2.94
C ASP A 319 6.26 -23.23 4.08
N ALA A 320 6.25 -24.56 4.17
CA ALA A 320 6.96 -25.31 5.21
C ALA A 320 8.49 -25.11 5.19
N ASN A 321 9.06 -24.50 4.16
CA ASN A 321 10.48 -24.18 4.03
C ASN A 321 10.84 -22.74 4.48
N GLN A 322 9.86 -21.85 4.70
CA GLN A 322 10.10 -20.45 5.06
C GLN A 322 10.48 -20.32 6.54
N ILE A 323 11.55 -19.63 6.89
CA ILE A 323 11.96 -19.55 8.31
C ILE A 323 11.20 -18.42 9.01
N ILE A 324 10.05 -18.76 9.60
CA ILE A 324 9.13 -17.83 10.28
C ILE A 324 8.35 -18.53 11.39
N ASP A 325 8.05 -17.79 12.46
CA ASP A 325 7.03 -18.15 13.45
C ASP A 325 6.01 -17.00 13.56
N LEU A 326 4.78 -17.26 13.13
CA LEU A 326 3.68 -16.28 13.16
C LEU A 326 3.07 -16.13 14.56
N THR A 327 3.32 -17.06 15.48
CA THR A 327 2.76 -17.06 16.83
C THR A 327 3.55 -16.17 17.79
N VAL A 328 4.81 -15.86 17.47
CA VAL A 328 5.70 -15.04 18.29
C VAL A 328 5.79 -13.62 17.72
N PRO A 329 5.14 -12.62 18.35
CA PRO A 329 5.24 -11.23 17.92
C PRO A 329 6.55 -10.60 18.39
N LEU A 330 7.14 -9.78 17.53
CA LEU A 330 8.26 -8.90 17.83
C LEU A 330 7.78 -7.44 17.93
N SER A 331 8.49 -6.63 18.73
CA SER A 331 8.12 -5.24 18.97
C SER A 331 8.95 -4.30 18.09
N TYR A 332 8.36 -3.74 17.04
CA TYR A 332 8.98 -2.68 16.25
C TYR A 332 8.63 -1.31 16.85
N CYS A 333 9.65 -0.50 17.13
CA CYS A 333 9.50 0.82 17.70
C CYS A 333 9.31 1.88 16.62
N ASP A 334 8.38 2.79 16.84
CA ASP A 334 8.00 3.84 15.87
C ASP A 334 7.58 5.11 16.63
N ARG A 335 7.14 6.12 15.91
CA ARG A 335 6.82 7.47 16.39
C ARG A 335 5.48 7.53 17.14
N VAL A 336 5.19 8.70 17.67
CA VAL A 336 3.88 9.08 18.22
C VAL A 336 3.27 10.21 17.39
N GLN A 337 1.95 10.16 17.20
CA GLN A 337 1.20 11.25 16.59
C GLN A 337 0.23 11.87 17.61
N ILE A 338 0.22 13.20 17.68
CA ILE A 338 -0.78 14.02 18.36
C ILE A 338 -1.26 15.06 17.35
N ARG A 339 -2.35 14.76 16.65
CA ARG A 339 -2.85 15.62 15.56
C ARG A 339 -3.95 16.56 16.08
N PRO A 340 -3.68 17.86 16.24
CA PRO A 340 -4.64 18.78 16.83
C PRO A 340 -5.80 19.14 15.89
N PRO A 341 -6.91 19.67 16.42
CA PRO A 341 -7.96 20.32 15.64
C PRO A 341 -7.41 21.38 14.67
N GLY A 342 -7.94 21.42 13.45
CA GLY A 342 -7.56 22.34 12.39
C GLY A 342 -6.26 21.99 11.67
N ASP A 343 -5.55 20.91 12.04
CA ASP A 343 -4.33 20.51 11.35
C ASP A 343 -4.61 20.11 9.89
N LYS A 344 -3.92 20.79 8.97
CA LYS A 344 -3.91 20.55 7.52
C LYS A 344 -2.54 20.12 7.00
N GLN A 345 -1.53 20.08 7.88
CA GLN A 345 -0.15 19.86 7.46
C GLN A 345 0.14 18.36 7.30
N PHE A 346 -0.45 17.51 8.14
CA PHE A 346 -0.23 16.07 8.10
C PHE A 346 -1.24 15.34 7.19
N ALA A 347 -1.19 15.68 5.90
CA ALA A 347 -2.03 15.10 4.85
C ALA A 347 -1.20 14.19 3.93
N LEU A 348 -1.17 12.89 4.23
CA LEU A 348 -0.50 11.88 3.42
C LEU A 348 -1.41 11.46 2.28
N SER A 349 -0.93 11.59 1.04
CA SER A 349 -1.63 11.07 -0.13
C SER A 349 -1.70 9.54 -0.09
N PRO A 350 -2.65 8.91 -0.81
CA PRO A 350 -2.72 7.45 -0.89
C PRO A 350 -1.39 6.83 -1.34
N HIS A 351 -0.89 5.86 -0.57
CA HIS A 351 0.36 5.15 -0.83
C HIS A 351 0.36 3.74 -0.23
N VAL A 352 1.37 2.95 -0.59
CA VAL A 352 1.72 1.65 0.00
C VAL A 352 3.20 1.67 0.36
N ASP A 353 3.52 1.41 1.63
CA ASP A 353 4.90 1.31 2.14
C ASP A 353 5.54 -0.04 1.80
N GLY A 354 6.73 -0.32 2.34
CA GLY A 354 7.37 -1.64 2.20
C GLY A 354 7.97 -1.85 0.81
N GLY A 355 8.60 -0.81 0.27
CA GLY A 355 9.23 -0.77 -1.04
C GLY A 355 8.44 0.05 -2.05
N GLY A 356 9.09 0.44 -3.14
CA GLY A 356 8.47 1.07 -4.30
C GLY A 356 8.80 0.22 -5.53
N VAL A 357 9.85 0.61 -6.26
CA VAL A 357 10.32 -0.08 -7.46
C VAL A 357 10.79 -1.52 -7.18
N GLU A 358 11.15 -1.83 -5.94
CA GLU A 358 11.60 -3.15 -5.49
C GLU A 358 10.58 -4.25 -5.80
N ARG A 359 9.27 -3.94 -5.84
CA ARG A 359 8.23 -4.94 -6.17
C ARG A 359 8.34 -5.52 -7.57
N TRP A 360 8.90 -4.75 -8.51
CA TRP A 360 9.20 -5.22 -9.86
C TRP A 360 10.64 -5.70 -9.97
N GLU A 361 11.58 -5.00 -9.32
CA GLU A 361 13.00 -5.17 -9.53
C GLU A 361 13.64 -6.30 -8.70
N ASP A 362 13.30 -6.38 -7.42
CA ASP A 362 13.85 -7.41 -6.53
C ASP A 362 13.29 -8.78 -6.94
N ARG A 363 14.18 -9.77 -7.03
CA ARG A 363 13.83 -11.09 -7.54
C ARG A 363 12.91 -11.85 -6.58
N ALA A 364 13.09 -11.73 -5.27
CA ALA A 364 12.23 -12.40 -4.31
C ALA A 364 10.88 -11.67 -4.25
N TYR A 365 10.89 -10.34 -4.27
CA TYR A 365 9.67 -9.56 -4.21
C TYR A 365 8.80 -9.73 -5.46
N ASN A 366 9.38 -9.64 -6.66
CA ASN A 366 8.61 -9.86 -7.89
C ASN A 366 8.11 -11.31 -8.03
N HIS A 367 8.75 -12.27 -7.35
CA HIS A 367 8.28 -13.65 -7.28
C HIS A 367 6.98 -13.77 -6.48
N VAL A 368 6.79 -12.96 -5.43
CA VAL A 368 5.52 -12.87 -4.68
C VAL A 368 4.37 -12.56 -5.65
N TYR A 369 4.59 -11.61 -6.56
CA TYR A 369 3.60 -11.14 -7.54
C TYR A 369 3.61 -11.91 -8.88
N ARG A 370 4.37 -13.01 -9.00
CA ARG A 370 4.57 -13.73 -10.28
C ARG A 370 3.27 -14.14 -10.98
N LYS A 371 2.23 -14.47 -10.22
CA LYS A 371 0.93 -14.88 -10.77
C LYS A 371 0.24 -13.72 -11.47
N ILE A 372 0.38 -12.50 -10.96
CA ILE A 372 -0.12 -11.28 -11.60
C ILE A 372 0.61 -11.07 -12.94
N PHE A 373 1.94 -11.16 -12.96
CA PHE A 373 2.74 -11.02 -14.20
C PHE A 373 2.54 -12.15 -15.22
N GLN A 374 1.88 -13.24 -14.84
CA GLN A 374 1.50 -14.35 -15.75
C GLN A 374 0.06 -14.23 -16.27
N GLY A 375 -0.65 -13.13 -15.95
CA GLY A 375 -2.06 -12.94 -16.29
C GLY A 375 -3.02 -13.79 -15.46
N LYS A 376 -2.61 -14.20 -14.25
CA LYS A 376 -3.34 -15.10 -13.35
C LYS A 376 -3.54 -14.46 -11.98
N TRP A 377 -3.95 -13.20 -11.97
CA TRP A 377 -4.04 -12.43 -10.72
C TRP A 377 -5.01 -13.04 -9.69
N GLN A 378 -6.02 -13.81 -10.12
CA GLN A 378 -6.91 -14.54 -9.20
C GLN A 378 -6.20 -15.66 -8.43
N GLU A 379 -5.07 -16.17 -8.95
CA GLU A 379 -4.20 -17.14 -8.26
C GLU A 379 -3.17 -16.47 -7.34
N TYR A 380 -3.08 -15.13 -7.30
CA TYR A 380 -2.21 -14.41 -6.36
C TYR A 380 -2.89 -14.32 -5.00
N ASP A 381 -2.29 -14.90 -3.96
CA ASP A 381 -2.79 -14.79 -2.60
C ASP A 381 -1.99 -13.75 -1.81
N PRO A 382 -2.56 -12.59 -1.41
CA PRO A 382 -1.86 -11.63 -0.57
C PRO A 382 -1.60 -12.15 0.85
N TRP A 383 -2.22 -13.26 1.25
CA TRP A 383 -2.06 -13.90 2.56
C TRP A 383 -0.99 -15.00 2.58
N ASP A 384 -0.31 -15.24 1.46
CA ASP A 384 0.85 -16.14 1.36
C ASP A 384 2.16 -15.35 1.43
N LEU A 385 2.96 -15.61 2.48
CA LEU A 385 4.26 -14.98 2.69
C LEU A 385 5.42 -15.70 1.98
N SER A 386 5.14 -16.78 1.26
CA SER A 386 6.17 -17.62 0.64
C SER A 386 7.01 -16.82 -0.36
N GLY A 387 8.31 -16.69 -0.05
CA GLY A 387 9.27 -15.90 -0.82
C GLY A 387 9.25 -14.40 -0.51
N ARG A 388 8.24 -13.89 0.21
CA ARG A 388 8.19 -12.48 0.63
C ARG A 388 9.26 -12.17 1.68
N LEU A 389 9.60 -13.14 2.53
CA LEU A 389 10.61 -12.96 3.59
C LEU A 389 12.03 -12.77 3.05
N ASP A 390 12.27 -13.20 1.81
CA ASP A 390 13.55 -13.04 1.11
C ASP A 390 13.65 -11.71 0.33
N ALA A 391 12.57 -10.91 0.29
CA ALA A 391 12.50 -9.68 -0.47
C ALA A 391 13.37 -8.58 0.15
N ASN A 392 14.23 -7.96 -0.65
CA ASN A 392 14.88 -6.73 -0.26
C ASN A 392 13.98 -5.54 -0.60
N MET A 393 13.22 -5.06 0.39
CA MET A 393 12.31 -3.92 0.25
C MET A 393 13.02 -2.55 0.32
N ASN A 394 14.34 -2.52 0.47
CA ASN A 394 15.14 -1.31 0.61
C ASN A 394 16.41 -1.37 -0.25
N MET A 395 16.26 -1.56 -1.57
CA MET A 395 17.41 -1.65 -2.48
C MET A 395 18.15 -0.31 -2.64
N TYR A 396 17.47 0.81 -2.34
CA TYR A 396 17.96 2.16 -2.60
C TYR A 396 18.24 2.98 -1.35
N ASN A 397 18.22 2.35 -0.17
CA ASN A 397 18.39 3.03 1.11
C ASN A 397 17.46 4.24 1.28
N GLY A 398 16.18 4.05 0.94
CA GLY A 398 15.17 5.11 0.97
C GLY A 398 15.00 5.69 2.38
N PRO A 399 14.74 7.00 2.53
CA PRO A 399 14.55 7.61 3.85
C PRO A 399 13.42 6.94 4.64
N GLY A 400 12.33 6.58 3.96
CA GLY A 400 11.18 5.86 4.52
C GLY A 400 11.29 4.34 4.57
N ALA A 401 12.42 3.77 4.20
CA ALA A 401 12.53 2.34 4.10
C ALA A 401 12.48 1.67 5.48
N CYS A 402 11.69 0.61 5.56
CA CYS A 402 11.53 -0.23 6.74
C CYS A 402 12.32 -1.53 6.54
N SER A 403 13.04 -1.94 7.58
CA SER A 403 13.99 -3.04 7.54
C SER A 403 13.47 -4.32 8.17
N VAL A 404 12.28 -4.25 8.75
CA VAL A 404 11.52 -5.41 9.18
C VAL A 404 10.42 -5.72 8.17
N PHE A 405 10.13 -7.00 8.03
CA PHE A 405 8.88 -7.42 7.42
C PHE A 405 7.75 -7.27 8.44
N ARG A 406 6.77 -6.42 8.10
CA ARG A 406 5.52 -6.20 8.85
C ARG A 406 4.41 -6.93 8.12
N THR A 407 3.68 -7.81 8.80
CA THR A 407 2.47 -8.46 8.25
C THR A 407 1.35 -7.43 8.11
N PHE A 408 1.20 -6.61 9.15
CA PHE A 408 0.30 -5.49 9.20
C PHE A 408 1.05 -4.26 9.71
N GLN A 409 0.79 -3.13 9.09
CA GLN A 409 0.96 -1.86 9.78
C GLN A 409 -0.21 -1.65 10.76
N GLY A 410 -0.04 -0.76 11.73
CA GLY A 410 -1.08 -0.55 12.72
C GLY A 410 -0.76 0.57 13.69
N TRP A 411 -1.80 0.99 14.42
CA TRP A 411 -1.67 1.94 15.51
C TRP A 411 -2.65 1.64 16.64
N LEU A 412 -2.28 2.04 17.86
CA LEU A 412 -3.12 2.08 19.05
C LEU A 412 -3.74 3.48 19.19
N GLY A 413 -5.07 3.54 19.26
CA GLY A 413 -5.82 4.76 19.52
C GLY A 413 -5.68 5.20 20.97
N LEU A 414 -5.18 6.41 21.20
CA LEU A 414 -5.01 6.99 22.54
C LEU A 414 -6.13 7.97 22.91
N SER A 415 -6.82 8.51 21.90
CA SER A 415 -7.96 9.41 22.05
C SER A 415 -9.11 8.94 21.16
N ARG A 416 -10.33 9.37 21.51
CA ARG A 416 -11.50 9.17 20.65
C ARG A 416 -11.41 10.06 19.40
N HIS A 417 -11.40 9.44 18.22
CA HIS A 417 -11.45 10.16 16.94
C HIS A 417 -11.94 9.24 15.80
N GLY A 418 -12.36 9.80 14.67
CA GLY A 418 -12.91 9.05 13.53
C GLY A 418 -13.02 9.90 12.27
N PRO A 419 -14.01 9.64 11.40
CA PRO A 419 -14.21 10.39 10.16
C PRO A 419 -14.29 11.90 10.38
N ASN A 420 -13.62 12.65 9.51
CA ASN A 420 -13.39 14.09 9.51
C ASN A 420 -12.53 14.61 10.69
N GLN A 421 -11.97 13.73 11.51
CA GLN A 421 -11.19 14.09 12.71
C GLN A 421 -9.71 13.79 12.53
N GLY A 422 -9.23 13.79 11.28
CA GLY A 422 -7.82 13.63 10.95
C GLY A 422 -7.34 12.18 11.07
N THR A 423 -8.25 11.21 10.93
CA THR A 423 -7.92 9.78 11.04
C THR A 423 -7.21 9.25 9.79
N LEU A 424 -6.81 7.98 9.84
CA LEU A 424 -6.26 7.25 8.71
C LEU A 424 -7.37 6.88 7.73
N VAL A 425 -7.10 7.00 6.43
CA VAL A 425 -7.97 6.52 5.34
C VAL A 425 -7.33 5.31 4.66
N VAL A 426 -8.15 4.37 4.22
CA VAL A 426 -7.72 3.12 3.57
C VAL A 426 -8.54 2.84 2.31
N HIS A 427 -7.96 2.08 1.38
CA HIS A 427 -8.68 1.49 0.26
C HIS A 427 -8.99 0.02 0.56
N PRO A 428 -10.21 -0.33 1.03
CA PRO A 428 -10.53 -1.67 1.54
C PRO A 428 -10.83 -2.68 0.42
N ILE A 429 -9.97 -2.73 -0.60
CA ILE A 429 -9.93 -3.74 -1.66
C ILE A 429 -8.48 -4.24 -1.69
N LEU A 430 -8.20 -5.45 -1.19
CA LEU A 430 -6.82 -5.94 -1.13
C LEU A 430 -6.37 -6.54 -2.48
N GLN A 431 -6.64 -7.83 -2.71
CA GLN A 431 -6.09 -8.58 -3.85
C GLN A 431 -6.32 -7.90 -5.23
N PRO A 432 -7.54 -7.45 -5.59
CA PRO A 432 -7.75 -6.81 -6.90
C PRO A 432 -6.99 -5.49 -7.06
N SER A 433 -6.92 -4.65 -6.01
CA SER A 433 -6.19 -3.38 -6.11
C SER A 433 -4.70 -3.63 -6.23
N THR A 434 -4.14 -4.56 -5.45
CA THR A 434 -2.74 -5.01 -5.54
C THR A 434 -2.39 -5.48 -6.94
N ALA A 435 -3.21 -6.36 -7.53
CA ALA A 435 -3.02 -6.81 -8.90
C ALA A 435 -3.07 -5.64 -9.90
N TYR A 436 -3.97 -4.68 -9.68
CA TYR A 436 -4.18 -3.56 -10.58
C TYR A 436 -2.98 -2.64 -10.63
N TRP A 437 -2.49 -2.16 -9.49
CA TRP A 437 -1.35 -1.24 -9.50
C TRP A 437 -0.04 -1.95 -9.84
N MET A 438 0.08 -3.27 -9.62
CA MET A 438 1.20 -4.07 -10.13
C MET A 438 1.21 -4.19 -11.66
N LEU A 439 0.03 -4.29 -12.30
CA LEU A 439 -0.12 -4.34 -13.75
C LEU A 439 -0.19 -2.97 -14.42
N ARG A 440 -0.58 -1.92 -13.70
CA ARG A 440 -0.81 -0.58 -14.26
C ARG A 440 0.36 -0.05 -15.09
N PRO A 441 1.65 -0.29 -14.74
CA PRO A 441 2.76 0.12 -15.58
C PRO A 441 2.78 -0.49 -16.98
N PHE A 442 2.07 -1.58 -17.23
CA PHE A 442 2.07 -2.32 -18.48
C PHE A 442 0.87 -1.99 -19.37
N PHE A 443 0.09 -0.96 -19.03
CA PHE A 443 -1.12 -0.61 -19.77
C PHE A 443 -1.23 0.88 -20.02
N LYS A 444 -1.81 1.22 -21.18
CA LYS A 444 -2.16 2.58 -21.56
C LYS A 444 -3.64 2.69 -21.96
N PRO A 445 -4.28 3.85 -21.74
CA PRO A 445 -5.59 4.10 -22.29
C PRO A 445 -5.49 4.23 -23.82
N THR A 446 -6.42 3.62 -24.54
CA THR A 446 -6.60 3.84 -26.00
C THR A 446 -7.32 5.16 -26.28
N GLN A 447 -8.01 5.71 -25.28
CA GLN A 447 -8.72 6.98 -25.34
C GLN A 447 -8.42 7.76 -24.06
N LYS A 448 -7.89 8.98 -24.22
CA LYS A 448 -7.52 9.83 -23.08
C LYS A 448 -8.73 10.09 -22.18
N GLY A 449 -8.56 9.89 -20.87
CA GLY A 449 -9.61 10.10 -19.87
C GLY A 449 -10.65 8.98 -19.77
N SER A 450 -10.56 7.92 -20.60
CA SER A 450 -11.48 6.79 -20.54
C SER A 450 -11.03 5.72 -19.54
N LEU A 451 -11.98 5.23 -18.72
CA LEU A 451 -11.80 4.00 -17.92
C LEU A 451 -11.95 2.72 -18.76
N ASN A 452 -12.36 2.84 -20.02
CA ASN A 452 -12.51 1.70 -20.93
C ASN A 452 -11.45 1.74 -22.03
N GLY A 453 -11.13 0.56 -22.57
CA GLY A 453 -10.22 0.43 -23.70
C GLY A 453 -8.79 0.72 -23.31
N TRP A 454 -8.12 -0.24 -22.68
CA TRP A 454 -6.71 -0.17 -22.30
C TRP A 454 -5.91 -1.26 -23.02
N LYS A 455 -4.69 -0.94 -23.45
CA LYS A 455 -3.84 -1.86 -24.20
C LYS A 455 -2.51 -2.06 -23.53
N PHE A 456 -2.04 -3.31 -23.57
CA PHE A 456 -0.72 -3.68 -23.10
C PHE A 456 0.35 -2.88 -23.85
N SER A 457 1.23 -2.23 -23.10
CA SER A 457 2.36 -1.46 -23.61
C SER A 457 3.41 -1.32 -22.52
N LEU A 458 4.68 -1.49 -22.87
CA LEU A 458 5.80 -1.22 -21.95
C LEU A 458 6.10 0.28 -21.85
N ASP A 459 5.67 1.02 -22.88
CA ASP A 459 5.88 2.44 -23.20
C ASP A 459 5.10 3.45 -22.36
N ASP A 460 5.49 4.73 -22.32
CA ASP A 460 4.55 5.86 -22.40
C ASP A 460 4.46 6.36 -23.86
N ASP A 461 3.63 7.38 -24.15
CA ASP A 461 3.44 7.88 -25.52
C ASP A 461 4.66 8.64 -26.08
N ASP A 462 5.54 9.11 -25.19
CA ASP A 462 6.77 9.83 -25.49
C ASP A 462 8.01 8.92 -25.44
N GLY A 463 7.83 7.61 -25.22
CA GLY A 463 8.89 6.61 -25.11
C GLY A 463 9.56 6.51 -23.73
N ASN A 464 9.10 7.24 -22.73
CA ASN A 464 9.57 7.18 -21.34
C ASN A 464 9.13 5.90 -20.62
N VAL A 465 9.85 5.55 -19.56
CA VAL A 465 9.55 4.40 -18.70
C VAL A 465 9.01 4.88 -17.36
N PHE A 466 7.79 4.47 -17.03
CA PHE A 466 7.17 4.72 -15.72
C PHE A 466 6.68 3.43 -15.07
N LEU A 467 6.79 3.39 -13.74
CA LEU A 467 6.11 2.44 -12.86
C LEU A 467 4.92 3.07 -12.12
N HIS A 468 4.46 4.25 -12.57
CA HIS A 468 3.24 4.93 -12.12
C HIS A 468 3.12 5.03 -10.58
N GLY A 469 3.91 5.91 -9.99
CA GLY A 469 3.93 6.16 -8.53
C GLY A 469 5.08 5.49 -7.78
N ALA A 470 5.98 4.77 -8.48
CA ALA A 470 7.20 4.22 -7.88
C ALA A 470 8.47 4.80 -8.52
N ASN A 471 9.34 5.36 -7.69
CA ASN A 471 10.71 5.73 -8.02
C ASN A 471 11.69 5.11 -6.98
N PRO A 472 12.97 4.92 -7.34
CA PRO A 472 13.97 4.41 -6.40
C PRO A 472 14.01 5.23 -5.09
N GLY A 473 13.91 4.53 -3.96
CA GLY A 473 13.98 5.14 -2.62
C GLY A 473 12.67 5.77 -2.12
N THR A 474 11.56 5.64 -2.85
CA THR A 474 10.23 6.13 -2.44
C THR A 474 9.27 4.98 -2.13
N ALA A 475 8.21 5.27 -1.40
CA ALA A 475 7.04 4.39 -1.34
C ALA A 475 6.31 4.32 -2.70
N GLN A 476 5.34 3.42 -2.83
CA GLN A 476 4.44 3.38 -3.98
C GLN A 476 3.30 4.39 -3.76
N GLU A 477 3.23 5.44 -4.58
CA GLU A 477 2.16 6.43 -4.55
C GLU A 477 0.96 6.03 -5.42
N HIS A 478 -0.23 6.46 -5.01
CA HIS A 478 -1.46 6.31 -5.76
C HIS A 478 -2.22 7.64 -5.82
N ASN A 479 -2.70 7.96 -7.03
CA ASN A 479 -3.55 9.12 -7.30
C ASN A 479 -4.45 8.80 -8.50
N SER A 480 -5.44 9.65 -8.76
CA SER A 480 -6.43 9.45 -9.82
C SER A 480 -5.83 9.48 -11.23
N ASP A 481 -4.70 10.15 -11.45
CA ASP A 481 -4.04 10.21 -12.76
C ASP A 481 -3.32 8.90 -13.07
N TYR A 482 -2.60 8.35 -12.09
CA TYR A 482 -1.89 7.09 -12.21
C TYR A 482 -2.84 5.90 -12.16
N HIS A 483 -3.85 5.94 -11.30
CA HIS A 483 -4.69 4.78 -10.97
C HIS A 483 -6.20 5.08 -11.07
N PRO A 484 -6.70 5.51 -12.24
CA PRO A 484 -8.07 6.03 -12.37
C PRO A 484 -9.16 4.99 -12.06
N HIS A 485 -8.90 3.69 -12.24
CA HIS A 485 -9.89 2.64 -11.96
C HIS A 485 -10.05 2.34 -10.47
N LEU A 486 -9.18 2.86 -9.61
CA LEU A 486 -9.33 2.71 -8.16
C LEU A 486 -10.35 3.69 -7.58
N LEU A 487 -10.72 4.75 -8.32
CA LEU A 487 -11.68 5.77 -7.88
C LEU A 487 -11.38 6.31 -6.47
N LEU A 488 -10.12 6.67 -6.22
CA LEU A 488 -9.61 6.94 -4.85
C LEU A 488 -10.37 8.03 -4.11
N SER A 489 -10.97 9.00 -4.81
CA SER A 489 -11.85 10.02 -4.18
C SER A 489 -13.08 9.42 -3.49
N GLU A 490 -13.54 8.27 -3.96
CA GLU A 490 -14.75 7.59 -3.48
C GLU A 490 -14.42 6.36 -2.62
N THR A 491 -13.22 5.80 -2.79
CA THR A 491 -12.83 4.51 -2.19
C THR A 491 -11.75 4.61 -1.12
N MET A 492 -11.19 5.80 -0.86
CA MET A 492 -10.40 6.07 0.34
C MET A 492 -11.37 6.33 1.50
N ILE A 493 -11.58 5.29 2.32
CA ILE A 493 -12.54 5.26 3.42
C ILE A 493 -11.82 5.55 4.74
N PRO A 494 -12.28 6.53 5.55
CA PRO A 494 -11.74 6.74 6.89
C PRO A 494 -12.06 5.54 7.79
N TYR A 495 -11.16 5.21 8.72
CA TYR A 495 -11.50 4.24 9.76
C TYR A 495 -12.73 4.72 10.55
N PRO A 496 -13.63 3.79 10.97
CA PRO A 496 -14.73 4.15 11.85
C PRO A 496 -14.19 4.73 13.15
N THR A 497 -15.03 5.49 13.87
CA THR A 497 -14.62 6.11 15.14
C THR A 497 -14.01 5.08 16.09
N VAL A 498 -12.82 5.37 16.59
CA VAL A 498 -12.08 4.57 17.58
C VAL A 498 -12.24 5.16 18.97
N GLU A 499 -12.17 4.31 19.99
CA GLU A 499 -12.06 4.68 21.40
C GLU A 499 -10.61 4.49 21.88
N PRO A 500 -10.19 5.16 22.97
CA PRO A 500 -8.92 4.86 23.61
C PRO A 500 -8.83 3.36 23.96
N GLY A 501 -7.79 2.71 23.47
CA GLY A 501 -7.54 1.28 23.67
C GLY A 501 -7.92 0.40 22.48
N ASP A 502 -8.59 0.95 21.47
CA ASP A 502 -8.78 0.29 20.18
C ASP A 502 -7.49 0.32 19.36
N THR A 503 -7.29 -0.70 18.52
CA THR A 503 -6.17 -0.74 17.57
C THR A 503 -6.70 -0.93 16.16
N VAL A 504 -6.04 -0.36 15.16
CA VAL A 504 -6.35 -0.64 13.76
C VAL A 504 -5.16 -1.25 13.05
N PHE A 505 -5.43 -2.05 12.03
CA PHE A 505 -4.43 -2.74 11.24
C PHE A 505 -4.76 -2.69 9.75
N TRP A 506 -3.75 -2.53 8.90
CA TRP A 506 -3.85 -2.70 7.46
C TRP A 506 -2.69 -3.53 6.92
N SER A 507 -2.99 -4.40 5.96
CA SER A 507 -2.03 -5.31 5.34
C SER A 507 -0.91 -4.50 4.69
N ALA A 508 0.28 -5.08 4.61
CA ALA A 508 1.45 -4.45 4.01
C ALA A 508 1.26 -4.03 2.53
N ASP A 509 0.25 -4.55 1.84
CA ASP A 509 -0.07 -4.17 0.44
C ASP A 509 -1.35 -3.30 0.33
N SER A 510 -1.96 -2.91 1.45
CA SER A 510 -3.13 -2.03 1.47
C SER A 510 -2.76 -0.58 1.19
N ILE A 511 -3.47 0.04 0.25
CA ILE A 511 -3.35 1.49 -0.01
C ILE A 511 -3.96 2.25 1.17
N HIS A 512 -3.23 3.23 1.69
CA HIS A 512 -3.64 4.04 2.82
C HIS A 512 -3.09 5.46 2.72
N GLY A 513 -3.64 6.37 3.52
CA GLY A 513 -3.24 7.77 3.62
C GLY A 513 -3.87 8.41 4.85
N THR A 514 -3.86 9.73 4.98
CA THR A 514 -4.56 10.42 6.07
C THR A 514 -5.61 11.38 5.53
N GLU A 515 -6.64 11.65 6.33
CA GLU A 515 -7.57 12.73 5.99
C GLU A 515 -6.79 14.06 5.86
N SER A 516 -7.21 14.90 4.92
CA SER A 516 -6.54 16.17 4.63
C SER A 516 -6.63 17.19 5.76
N GLU A 517 -7.61 17.06 6.66
CA GLU A 517 -7.85 17.98 7.76
C GLU A 517 -8.39 17.24 8.99
N ASN A 518 -8.00 17.66 10.20
CA ASN A 518 -8.73 17.33 11.42
C ASN A 518 -9.78 18.44 11.70
N THR A 519 -11.04 18.23 11.31
CA THR A 519 -12.15 19.17 11.59
C THR A 519 -12.82 18.93 12.95
N GLY A 520 -12.32 17.98 13.73
CA GLY A 520 -12.79 17.67 15.07
C GLY A 520 -12.47 18.76 16.09
N ASN A 521 -12.89 18.53 17.34
CA ASN A 521 -12.67 19.44 18.47
C ASN A 521 -11.68 18.90 19.51
N ALA A 522 -11.02 17.77 19.22
CA ALA A 522 -10.02 17.14 20.06
C ALA A 522 -8.84 16.62 19.22
N ASP A 523 -7.71 16.40 19.89
CA ASP A 523 -6.54 15.79 19.25
C ASP A 523 -6.82 14.34 18.86
N ALA A 524 -6.44 13.96 17.64
CA ALA A 524 -6.34 12.56 17.23
C ALA A 524 -4.95 12.03 17.60
N CYS A 525 -4.89 11.22 18.65
CA CYS A 525 -3.66 10.75 19.27
C CYS A 525 -3.49 9.25 19.04
N VAL A 526 -2.34 8.83 18.52
CA VAL A 526 -2.04 7.42 18.27
C VAL A 526 -0.57 7.08 18.54
N PHE A 527 -0.32 5.82 18.94
CA PHE A 527 1.00 5.21 18.86
C PHE A 527 1.08 4.27 17.66
N TYR A 528 2.08 4.43 16.81
CA TYR A 528 2.35 3.48 15.73
C TYR A 528 2.92 2.18 16.30
N ILE A 529 2.17 1.09 16.12
CA ILE A 529 2.48 -0.25 16.65
C ILE A 529 2.03 -1.29 15.58
N PRO A 530 2.92 -1.72 14.68
CA PRO A 530 2.60 -2.71 13.65
C PRO A 530 2.57 -4.13 14.22
N SER A 531 2.12 -5.11 13.41
CA SER A 531 2.33 -6.54 13.70
C SER A 531 3.58 -7.04 12.97
N VAL A 532 4.50 -7.62 13.74
CA VAL A 532 5.80 -8.10 13.24
C VAL A 532 5.99 -9.55 13.71
N PRO A 533 6.07 -10.53 12.79
CA PRO A 533 6.31 -11.91 13.17
C PRO A 533 7.80 -12.18 13.43
N LEU A 534 8.10 -13.28 14.10
CA LEU A 534 9.46 -13.74 14.31
C LEU A 534 10.04 -14.33 13.02
N THR A 535 11.10 -13.70 12.52
CA THR A 535 11.97 -14.22 11.45
C THR A 535 13.42 -13.92 11.82
N PRO A 536 14.42 -14.62 11.25
CA PRO A 536 15.83 -14.28 11.47
C PRO A 536 16.15 -12.82 11.10
N ASN A 537 15.60 -12.32 9.98
CA ASN A 537 15.80 -10.93 9.53
C ASN A 537 15.18 -9.92 10.50
N ASN A 538 13.95 -10.17 10.96
CA ASN A 538 13.30 -9.30 11.94
C ASN A 538 14.06 -9.34 13.28
N ALA A 539 14.53 -10.51 13.73
CA ALA A 539 15.32 -10.64 14.95
C ALA A 539 16.64 -9.87 14.89
N GLN A 540 17.31 -9.85 13.74
CA GLN A 540 18.53 -9.04 13.53
C GLN A 540 18.24 -7.55 13.74
N TYR A 541 17.12 -7.06 13.19
CA TYR A 541 16.71 -5.68 13.42
C TYR A 541 16.36 -5.43 14.89
N ILE A 542 15.62 -6.33 15.54
CA ILE A 542 15.28 -6.20 16.96
C ILE A 542 16.52 -6.13 17.85
N ALA A 543 17.58 -6.90 17.55
CA ALA A 543 18.84 -6.79 18.27
C ALA A 543 19.46 -5.38 18.16
N GLN A 544 19.46 -4.79 16.97
CA GLN A 544 19.96 -3.42 16.75
C GLN A 544 19.08 -2.38 17.44
N GLN A 545 17.75 -2.52 17.32
CA GLN A 545 16.78 -1.65 17.99
C GLN A 545 16.93 -1.70 19.51
N ARG A 546 17.15 -2.89 20.09
CA ARG A 546 17.41 -3.05 21.52
C ARG A 546 18.65 -2.26 21.94
N ASP A 547 19.73 -2.33 21.16
CA ASP A 547 20.94 -1.58 21.47
C ASP A 547 20.70 -0.06 21.40
N SER A 548 19.89 0.42 20.44
CA SER A 548 19.42 1.82 20.39
C SER A 548 18.57 2.18 21.61
N PHE A 549 17.66 1.31 22.04
CA PHE A 549 16.84 1.50 23.23
C PHE A 549 17.69 1.65 24.49
N LEU A 550 18.68 0.78 24.69
CA LEU A 550 19.58 0.84 25.85
C LEU A 550 20.36 2.16 25.87
N LYS A 551 20.78 2.67 24.70
CA LYS A 551 21.48 3.96 24.55
C LYS A 551 20.55 5.18 24.56
N GLY A 552 19.26 5.00 24.26
CA GLY A 552 18.27 6.08 24.13
C GLY A 552 18.34 6.85 22.82
N VAL A 553 19.10 6.36 21.85
CA VAL A 553 19.21 6.97 20.51
C VAL A 553 18.08 6.47 19.60
N PRO A 554 17.75 7.15 18.49
CA PRO A 554 16.69 6.71 17.59
C PRO A 554 16.91 5.27 17.07
N PRO A 555 15.84 4.50 16.79
CA PRO A 555 15.97 3.19 16.17
C PRO A 555 16.58 3.27 14.75
N PRO A 556 17.22 2.21 14.25
CA PRO A 556 18.03 2.26 13.02
C PRO A 556 17.30 2.66 11.73
N ASP A 557 15.96 2.53 11.70
CA ASP A 557 15.15 2.88 10.52
C ASP A 557 14.73 4.36 10.48
N PHE A 558 14.98 5.11 11.54
CA PHE A 558 14.54 6.49 11.67
C PHE A 558 15.71 7.47 11.52
N PRO A 559 15.43 8.78 11.34
CA PRO A 559 16.48 9.79 11.37
C PRO A 559 17.35 9.67 12.63
N GLY A 560 18.67 9.73 12.46
CA GLY A 560 19.62 9.56 13.56
C GLY A 560 19.71 10.80 14.46
N GLY A 561 20.73 10.82 15.33
CA GLY A 561 20.98 11.92 16.27
C GLY A 561 20.96 11.45 17.73
N ALA A 562 20.99 12.41 18.66
CA ALA A 562 20.99 12.09 20.10
C ALA A 562 19.66 11.49 20.57
N GLY A 563 18.55 11.78 19.88
CA GLY A 563 17.21 11.30 20.24
C GLY A 563 16.86 11.63 21.68
N GLU A 564 16.56 10.58 22.46
CA GLU A 564 16.16 10.68 23.87
C GLU A 564 17.32 10.31 24.81
N SER A 565 18.56 10.18 24.32
CA SER A 565 19.68 9.64 25.10
C SER A 565 19.97 10.42 26.38
N GLU A 566 19.73 11.74 26.37
CA GLU A 566 19.93 12.65 27.50
C GLU A 566 18.68 12.81 28.39
N PHE A 567 17.53 12.24 28.00
CA PHE A 567 16.29 12.37 28.77
C PHE A 567 16.33 11.43 29.98
N THR A 568 16.26 12.03 31.17
CA THR A 568 16.37 11.30 32.44
C THR A 568 15.14 10.44 32.73
N ASP A 569 13.98 10.84 32.22
CA ASP A 569 12.67 10.21 32.40
C ASP A 569 12.28 9.26 31.25
N ARG A 570 13.20 8.97 30.31
CA ARG A 570 12.98 7.95 29.27
C ARG A 570 12.85 6.56 29.88
N ALA A 571 12.12 5.68 29.20
CA ALA A 571 11.97 4.29 29.60
C ALA A 571 13.31 3.55 29.69
N LYS A 572 13.40 2.65 30.67
CA LYS A 572 14.51 1.71 30.87
C LYS A 572 14.02 0.27 30.70
N SER A 573 14.94 -0.69 30.73
CA SER A 573 14.61 -2.11 30.52
C SER A 573 13.63 -2.67 31.56
N GLU A 574 13.52 -2.04 32.72
CA GLU A 574 12.54 -2.35 33.77
C GLU A 574 11.11 -1.88 33.46
N ASP A 575 10.93 -0.92 32.55
CA ASP A 575 9.60 -0.45 32.12
C ASP A 575 8.93 -1.41 31.12
N VAL A 576 9.67 -2.40 30.60
CA VAL A 576 9.15 -3.39 29.66
C VAL A 576 8.30 -4.42 30.41
N LEU A 577 7.03 -4.52 30.03
CA LEU A 577 6.06 -5.33 30.75
C LEU A 577 6.19 -6.82 30.42
N GLY A 578 6.42 -7.62 31.47
CA GLY A 578 6.37 -9.08 31.42
C GLY A 578 7.41 -9.74 30.52
N GLU A 579 7.52 -11.06 30.62
CA GLU A 579 8.51 -11.82 29.87
C GLU A 579 8.28 -11.76 28.36
N SER A 580 7.02 -11.84 27.91
CA SER A 580 6.69 -11.74 26.48
C SER A 580 7.07 -10.39 25.89
N GLY A 581 6.91 -9.29 26.63
CA GLY A 581 7.34 -7.96 26.19
C GLY A 581 8.85 -7.84 26.12
N ARG A 582 9.56 -8.42 27.09
CA ARG A 582 11.04 -8.47 27.08
C ARG A 582 11.56 -9.29 25.89
N LEU A 583 10.96 -10.45 25.62
CA LEU A 583 11.26 -11.26 24.43
C LEU A 583 11.00 -10.48 23.14
N ALA A 584 9.83 -9.84 23.01
CA ALA A 584 9.47 -9.06 21.82
C ALA A 584 10.45 -7.91 21.55
N MET A 585 11.08 -7.35 22.59
CA MET A 585 12.12 -6.31 22.53
C MET A 585 13.55 -6.86 22.47
N GLY A 586 13.75 -8.18 22.39
CA GLY A 586 15.08 -8.82 22.36
C GLY A 586 15.85 -8.79 23.70
N LEU A 587 15.19 -8.44 24.80
CA LEU A 587 15.73 -8.35 26.16
C LEU A 587 15.63 -9.66 26.95
N SER A 588 15.10 -10.72 26.33
CA SER A 588 15.10 -12.08 26.88
C SER A 588 15.14 -13.12 25.75
N PRO A 589 15.71 -14.31 25.98
CA PRO A 589 15.81 -15.35 24.95
C PRO A 589 14.45 -15.99 24.66
N LEU A 590 14.31 -16.57 23.48
CA LEU A 590 13.24 -17.52 23.20
C LEU A 590 13.44 -18.79 24.03
N LYS A 591 12.33 -19.28 24.58
CA LYS A 591 12.29 -20.59 25.22
C LYS A 591 12.47 -21.68 24.16
N ILE A 592 13.34 -22.64 24.45
CA ILE A 592 13.51 -23.85 23.66
C ILE A 592 12.70 -24.94 24.35
N ASP A 593 11.45 -25.13 23.93
CA ASP A 593 10.50 -26.04 24.58
C ASP A 593 10.21 -27.33 23.79
N GLY A 594 10.94 -27.54 22.67
CA GLY A 594 10.95 -28.82 21.95
C GLY A 594 9.64 -29.17 21.23
N GLN A 595 8.72 -28.22 21.05
CA GLN A 595 7.43 -28.47 20.39
C GLN A 595 7.57 -28.94 18.94
N SER A 596 8.61 -28.48 18.23
CA SER A 596 9.04 -29.05 16.96
C SER A 596 10.53 -28.78 16.70
N VAL A 597 11.19 -29.68 15.96
CA VAL A 597 12.60 -29.52 15.57
C VAL A 597 12.84 -28.20 14.83
N ARG A 598 11.88 -27.76 14.00
CA ARG A 598 11.98 -26.50 13.25
C ARG A 598 11.93 -25.27 14.15
N GLN A 599 11.00 -25.25 15.11
CA GLN A 599 10.91 -24.15 16.09
C GLN A 599 12.14 -24.12 16.99
N GLU A 600 12.67 -25.28 17.37
CA GLU A 600 13.91 -25.35 18.15
C GLU A 600 15.11 -24.80 17.37
N VAL A 601 15.25 -25.15 16.09
CA VAL A 601 16.31 -24.59 15.23
C VAL A 601 16.17 -23.08 15.09
N LEU A 602 14.95 -22.58 14.83
CA LEU A 602 14.67 -21.15 14.74
C LEU A 602 14.96 -20.42 16.06
N ALA A 603 14.51 -20.96 17.19
CA ALA A 603 14.75 -20.38 18.51
C ALA A 603 16.25 -20.30 18.82
N ARG A 604 17.03 -21.36 18.51
CA ARG A 604 18.49 -21.35 18.68
C ARG A 604 19.18 -20.33 17.77
N GLU A 605 18.77 -20.24 16.51
CA GLU A 605 19.30 -19.26 15.56
C GLU A 605 19.01 -17.82 16.02
N VAL A 606 17.76 -17.55 16.42
CA VAL A 606 17.37 -16.23 16.92
C VAL A 606 18.06 -15.90 18.23
N ASN A 607 18.16 -16.83 19.18
CA ASN A 607 18.88 -16.59 20.43
C ASN A 607 20.33 -16.19 20.17
N LYS A 608 21.00 -16.87 19.24
CA LYS A 608 22.34 -16.48 18.79
C LYS A 608 22.38 -15.07 18.19
N ILE A 609 21.40 -14.71 17.36
CA ILE A 609 21.27 -13.35 16.79
C ILE A 609 21.10 -12.30 17.89
N LEU A 610 20.28 -12.61 18.91
CA LEU A 610 20.03 -11.73 20.05
C LEU A 610 21.20 -11.69 21.06
N GLY A 611 22.15 -12.63 20.97
CA GLY A 611 23.33 -12.70 21.84
C GLY A 611 23.13 -13.52 23.13
N TYR A 612 22.25 -14.53 23.09
CA TYR A 612 22.03 -15.50 24.17
C TYR A 612 22.65 -16.87 23.90
#